data_AF-A0A6I5RKV7-F1
#
_entry.id   AF-A0A6I5RKV7-F1
#
_cell.length_a   1.000
_cell.length_b   1.000
_cell.length_c   1.000
_cell.angle_alpha   90.00
_cell.angle_beta   90.00
_cell.angle_gamma   90.00
#
_symmetry.space_group_name_H-M   'P 1'
#
loop_
_entity.id
_entity.type
_entity.pdbx_description
1 polymer ?
#
loop_
_entity_poly.entity_id
_entity_poly.type
_entity_poly.pdbx_seq_one_letter_code
_entity_poly.pdbx_strand_id
1 'polypeptide(L)' 'MKCLFSGHTDPGLIRRVNQDAFYIDPQGRFFVVADGMGGHA' A
#
# COMPACT_ATOMS: atom_id res chain seq x y z
N MET A 1 -8.67 17.87 17.13
CA MET A 1 -9.17 17.39 15.82
C MET A 1 -8.56 16.02 15.56
N LYS A 2 -9.35 15.02 15.15
CA LYS A 2 -8.85 13.67 14.86
C LYS A 2 -8.73 13.54 13.34
N CYS A 3 -7.52 13.35 12.80
CA CYS A 3 -7.35 13.07 11.38
C CYS A 3 -7.75 11.61 11.09
N LEU A 4 -8.42 11.42 9.96
CA LEU A 4 -8.78 10.10 9.43
C LEU A 4 -7.92 9.86 8.19
N PHE A 5 -7.41 8.63 8.07
CA PHE A 5 -6.52 8.22 7.00
C PHE A 5 -7.03 6.89 6.42
N SER A 6 -6.90 6.71 5.11
CA SER A 6 -7.18 5.44 4.45
C SER A 6 -6.11 5.15 3.40
N GLY A 7 -5.99 3.87 3.05
CA GLY A 7 -5.09 3.41 2.01
C GLY A 7 -5.82 2.40 1.14
N HIS A 8 -5.51 2.40 -0.15
CA HIS A 8 -6.06 1.50 -1.14
C HIS A 8 -4.98 1.27 -2.19
N THR A 9 -4.88 0.04 -2.70
CA THR A 9 -4.02 -0.27 -3.84
C THR A 9 -4.75 -1.20 -4.80
N ASP A 10 -4.38 -1.15 -6.07
CA ASP A 10 -4.99 -1.89 -7.17
C ASP A 10 -3.89 -2.40 -8.12
N PRO A 11 -3.94 -3.67 -8.60
CA PRO A 11 -2.97 -4.20 -9.56
C PRO A 11 -2.96 -3.49 -10.92
N GLY A 12 -3.99 -2.69 -11.22
CA GLY A 12 -4.22 -2.08 -12.51
C GLY A 12 -4.67 -3.08 -13.56
N LEU A 13 -4.52 -2.68 -14.83
CA LEU A 13 -5.08 -3.42 -15.97
C LEU A 13 -4.19 -4.56 -16.48
N ILE A 14 -2.87 -4.50 -16.19
CA ILE A 14 -1.87 -5.35 -16.84
C ILE A 14 -1.30 -6.40 -15.89
N ARG A 15 -1.01 -6.03 -14.64
CA ARG A 15 -0.40 -6.96 -13.68
C ARG A 15 -1.47 -7.89 -13.12
N ARG A 16 -1.18 -9.19 -13.09
CA ARG A 16 -2.06 -10.19 -12.44
C ARG A 16 -1.97 -10.16 -10.92
N VAL A 17 -0.83 -9.70 -10.40
CA VAL A 17 -0.54 -9.69 -8.96
C VAL A 17 -0.12 -8.28 -8.60
N ASN A 18 -0.80 -7.70 -7.61
CA ASN A 18 -0.37 -6.46 -7.00
C ASN A 18 0.75 -6.78 -6.01
N GLN A 19 1.94 -6.19 -6.24
CA GLN A 19 3.08 -6.34 -5.34
C GLN A 19 3.29 -5.08 -4.49
N ASP A 20 2.44 -4.07 -4.65
CA ASP A 20 2.43 -2.90 -3.80
C ASP A 20 1.93 -3.27 -2.41
N ALA A 21 2.54 -2.65 -1.40
CA ALA A 21 2.09 -2.73 -0.03
C ALA A 21 2.07 -1.33 0.59
N PHE A 22 1.14 -1.10 1.50
CA PHE A 22 1.10 0.12 2.31
C PHE A 22 0.83 -0.20 3.78
N TYR A 23 1.27 0.70 4.65
CA TYR A 23 0.97 0.68 6.08
C TYR A 23 0.59 2.08 6.54
N ILE A 24 -0.50 2.16 7.33
CA ILE A 24 -0.97 3.39 7.95
C ILE A 24 -0.92 3.18 9.46
N ASP A 25 -0.11 3.98 10.15
CA ASP A 25 -0.08 3.96 11.61
C ASP A 25 -1.43 4.43 12.16
N PRO A 26 -2.11 3.65 13.02
CA PRO A 26 -3.39 4.05 13.61
C PRO A 26 -3.30 5.32 14.46
N GLN A 27 -2.09 5.65 14.95
CA GLN A 27 -1.81 6.89 15.67
C GLN A 27 -1.45 8.06 14.74
N GLY A 28 -1.38 7.83 13.43
CA GLY A 28 -1.12 8.83 12.40
C GLY A 28 0.32 9.32 12.32
N ARG A 29 1.29 8.60 12.89
CA ARG A 29 2.70 9.04 12.91
C ARG A 29 3.44 8.71 11.62
N PHE A 30 3.04 7.63 10.94
CA PHE A 30 3.73 7.13 9.75
C PHE A 30 2.74 6.69 8.67
N PHE A 31 3.13 6.94 7.43
CA PHE A 31 2.50 6.45 6.21
C PHE A 31 3.61 5.87 5.35
N VAL A 32 3.50 4.58 5.03
CA VAL A 32 4.54 3.86 4.28
C VAL A 32 3.89 3.27 3.04
N VAL A 33 4.58 3.40 1.91
CA VAL A 33 4.25 2.76 0.63
C VAL A 33 5.51 2.09 0.10
N ALA A 34 5.37 0.87 -0.41
CA ALA A 34 6.44 0.10 -1.00
C ALA A 34 5.98 -0.54 -2.33
N ASP A 35 6.79 -0.36 -3.38
CA ASP A 35 6.62 -1.02 -4.68
C ASP A 35 7.46 -2.30 -4.69
N GLY A 36 6.78 -3.44 -4.76
CA GLY A 36 7.41 -4.76 -4.73
C GLY A 36 7.92 -5.18 -6.11
N MET A 37 9.10 -5.81 -6.14
CA MET A 37 9.72 -6.34 -7.36
C MET A 37 10.25 -7.76 -7.14
N GLY A 38 10.47 -8.50 -8.24
CA GLY A 38 11.16 -9.80 -8.24
C GLY A 38 10.29 -10.99 -8.66
N GLY A 39 8.97 -10.95 -8.45
CA GLY A 39 8.07 -12.08 -8.76
C GLY A 39 8.32 -13.31 -7.87
N HIS A 40 7.28 -13.95 -7.33
CA HIS A 40 7.46 -15.25 -6.67
C HIS A 40 7.47 -16.34 -7.75
N ALA A 41 8.48 -17.22 -7.71
CA ALA A 41 8.63 -18.34 -8.64
C ALA A 41 7.72 -19.53 -8.29
#